data_AF-A0A7Y4ZT72-F1
#
_entry.id   AF-A0A7Y4ZT72-F1
#
_cell.length_a   1.000
_cell.length_b   1.000
_cell.length_c   1.000
_cell.angle_alpha   90.00
_cell.angle_beta   90.00
_cell.angle_gamma   90.00
#
_symmetry.space_group_name_H-M   'P 1'
#
loop_
_entity.id
_entity.type
_entity.pdbx_description
1 polymer ?
#
loop_
_entity_poly.entity_id
_entity_poly.type
_entity_poly.pdbx_seq_one_letter_code
_entity_poly.pdbx_strand_id
1 'polypeptide(L)'
;MATLPRPLAVVATTGIFSAQPAAGSASPRLFFLLPKLVVSAVPAGDGSKVLEFGEWITPTRTAKGEVALPVATPLLPDAPFTRVDRGNGRSACGMCHRGEEPHPSIAHAFVSAAFKPDRGTEVPLGDLRKAHDACVRDADASDRCALFHAVFDFGEVVAGTFGEDVETFN
;
A
#
# COMPACT_ATOMS: atom_id res chain seq x y z
N MET A 1 -8.93 17.53 -11.12
CA MET A 1 -8.36 16.63 -10.09
C MET A 1 -8.54 15.21 -10.58
N ALA A 2 -7.46 14.41 -10.61
CA ALA A 2 -7.56 12.99 -10.90
C ALA A 2 -7.67 12.21 -9.59
N THR A 3 -8.60 11.26 -9.51
CA THR A 3 -8.80 10.38 -8.36
C THR A 3 -8.69 8.93 -8.80
N LEU A 4 -8.44 8.00 -7.87
CA LEU A 4 -8.51 6.57 -8.17
C LEU A 4 -9.92 6.18 -8.64
N PRO A 5 -10.05 5.16 -9.52
CA PRO A 5 -11.34 4.64 -9.96
C PRO A 5 -12.24 4.22 -8.78
N ARG A 6 -13.55 4.33 -8.97
CA ARG A 6 -14.56 3.99 -7.96
C ARG A 6 -15.52 2.89 -8.49
N PRO A 7 -16.06 2.01 -7.62
CA PRO A 7 -15.82 1.93 -6.18
C PRO A 7 -14.37 1.55 -5.86
N LEU A 8 -13.78 2.18 -4.83
CA LEU A 8 -12.41 1.90 -4.41
C LEU A 8 -12.40 0.72 -3.44
N ALA A 9 -11.78 -0.39 -3.84
CA ALA A 9 -11.62 -1.56 -2.99
C ALA A 9 -10.45 -1.37 -2.01
N VAL A 10 -10.71 -1.49 -0.71
CA VAL A 10 -9.73 -1.30 0.36
C VAL A 10 -9.68 -2.50 1.29
N VAL A 11 -8.46 -2.93 1.61
CA VAL A 11 -8.17 -3.81 2.75
C VAL A 11 -7.32 -3.02 3.74
N ALA A 12 -7.59 -3.14 5.04
CA ALA A 12 -6.81 -2.45 6.07
C ALA A 12 -6.33 -3.41 7.14
N THR A 13 -5.18 -3.12 7.75
CA THR A 13 -4.60 -3.98 8.79
C THR A 13 -3.87 -3.17 9.87
N THR A 14 -3.87 -3.69 11.10
CA THR A 14 -3.01 -3.23 12.21
C THR A 14 -1.64 -3.88 12.22
N GLY A 15 -1.31 -4.71 11.22
CA GLY A 15 -0.03 -5.39 11.12
C GLY A 15 1.17 -4.44 11.13
N ILE A 16 2.16 -4.76 11.96
CA ILE A 16 3.40 -4.00 12.11
C ILE A 16 4.58 -4.63 11.36
N PHE A 17 4.46 -5.87 10.90
CA PHE A 17 5.53 -6.53 10.17
C PHE A 17 5.54 -6.06 8.71
N SER A 18 6.21 -4.94 8.46
CA SER A 18 6.36 -4.32 7.14
C SER A 18 7.38 -3.18 7.19
N ALA A 19 7.90 -2.76 6.03
CA ALA A 19 8.57 -1.47 5.86
C ALA A 19 7.62 -0.27 6.04
N GLN A 20 6.30 -0.49 5.96
CA GLN A 20 5.23 0.46 6.31
C GLN A 20 4.33 -0.10 7.44
N PRO A 21 4.82 -0.13 8.69
CA PRO A 21 4.04 -0.64 9.81
C PRO A 21 2.82 0.25 10.09
N ALA A 22 1.69 -0.37 10.46
CA ALA A 22 0.55 0.37 10.98
C ALA A 22 0.92 1.08 12.30
N ALA A 23 0.43 2.31 12.49
CA ALA A 23 0.60 3.04 13.75
C ALA A 23 -0.52 2.72 14.78
N GLY A 24 -1.28 1.64 14.55
CA GLY A 24 -2.42 1.20 15.35
C GLY A 24 -3.74 1.23 14.59
N SER A 25 -4.84 0.85 15.24
CA SER A 25 -6.17 0.76 14.60
C SER A 25 -6.75 2.10 14.13
N ALA A 26 -6.35 3.21 14.76
CA ALA A 26 -6.73 4.56 14.33
C ALA A 26 -5.88 5.09 13.15
N SER A 27 -4.83 4.35 12.76
CA SER A 27 -3.94 4.65 11.63
C SER A 27 -3.44 3.34 10.99
N PRO A 28 -4.36 2.51 10.45
CA PRO A 28 -4.01 1.21 9.92
C PRO A 28 -3.29 1.34 8.59
N ARG A 29 -2.51 0.33 8.21
CA ARG A 29 -2.01 0.23 6.85
C ARG A 29 -3.17 -0.08 5.92
N LEU A 30 -3.31 0.70 4.87
CA LEU A 30 -4.33 0.56 3.84
C LEU A 30 -3.72 -0.05 2.59
N PHE A 31 -4.42 -1.00 1.98
CA PHE A 31 -4.14 -1.53 0.65
C PHE A 31 -5.30 -1.14 -0.27
N PHE A 32 -4.97 -0.42 -1.33
CA PHE A 32 -5.88 -0.05 -2.42
C PHE A 32 -5.74 -1.10 -3.53
N LEU A 33 -6.79 -1.87 -3.77
CA LEU A 33 -6.77 -2.97 -4.73
C LEU A 33 -7.24 -2.47 -6.11
N LEU A 34 -6.30 -2.29 -7.03
CA LEU A 34 -6.55 -1.93 -8.43
C LEU A 34 -6.33 -3.17 -9.32
N PRO A 35 -6.87 -3.22 -10.55
CA PRO A 35 -6.88 -4.44 -11.37
C PRO A 35 -5.52 -5.12 -11.58
N LYS A 36 -4.43 -4.35 -11.69
CA LYS A 36 -3.06 -4.88 -11.86
C LYS A 36 -2.08 -4.41 -10.78
N LEU A 37 -2.54 -3.56 -9.86
CA LEU A 37 -1.67 -2.85 -8.93
C LEU A 37 -2.30 -2.87 -7.55
N VAL A 38 -1.52 -3.23 -6.55
CA VAL A 38 -1.87 -2.98 -5.16
C VAL A 38 -1.00 -1.85 -4.68
N VAL A 39 -1.61 -0.78 -4.20
CA VAL A 39 -0.89 0.34 -3.56
C VAL A 39 -1.14 0.27 -2.07
N SER A 40 -0.12 0.47 -1.25
CA SER A 40 -0.30 0.65 0.19
C SER A 40 0.20 2.00 0.69
N ALA A 41 -0.50 2.48 1.70
CA ALA A 41 -0.17 3.70 2.43
C ALA A 41 -0.55 3.54 3.90
N VAL A 42 0.13 4.28 4.77
CA VAL A 42 -0.23 4.41 6.19
C VAL A 42 -0.63 5.87 6.50
N PRO A 43 -1.70 6.11 7.28
CA PRO A 43 -2.11 7.46 7.65
C PRO A 43 -1.10 8.24 8.49
N ALA A 44 -0.22 7.55 9.23
CA ALA A 44 0.70 8.19 10.17
C ALA A 44 2.00 7.38 10.33
N GLY A 45 2.99 7.98 10.98
CA GLY A 45 4.32 7.40 11.19
C GLY A 45 5.27 7.60 10.01
N ASP A 46 6.49 7.10 10.14
CA ASP A 46 7.56 7.32 9.13
C ASP A 46 7.19 6.76 7.75
N GLY A 47 6.44 5.65 7.73
CA GLY A 47 5.95 5.03 6.49
C GLY A 47 4.97 5.90 5.70
N SER A 48 4.37 6.94 6.30
CA SER A 48 3.37 7.82 5.64
C SER A 48 3.97 8.68 4.53
N LYS A 49 5.30 8.77 4.46
CA LYS A 49 6.03 9.56 3.46
C LYS A 49 6.34 8.77 2.19
N VAL A 50 5.79 7.56 2.06
CA VAL A 50 6.02 6.66 0.92
C VAL A 50 4.69 6.02 0.51
N LEU A 51 4.54 5.73 -0.78
CA LEU A 51 3.61 4.72 -1.28
C LEU A 51 4.42 3.48 -1.64
N GLU A 52 4.07 2.33 -1.05
CA GLU A 52 4.55 1.04 -1.54
C GLU A 52 3.55 0.50 -2.56
N PHE A 53 4.01 -0.26 -3.55
CA PHE A 53 3.11 -0.99 -4.43
C PHE A 53 3.67 -2.31 -4.91
N GLY A 54 2.76 -3.20 -5.24
CA GLY A 54 3.03 -4.45 -5.94
C GLY A 54 2.23 -4.48 -7.24
N GLU A 55 2.91 -4.49 -8.37
CA GLU A 55 2.30 -4.75 -9.68
C GLU A 55 2.27 -6.27 -9.91
N TRP A 56 1.09 -6.83 -10.20
CA TRP A 56 0.93 -8.26 -10.39
C TRP A 56 1.61 -8.74 -11.69
N ILE A 57 2.55 -9.67 -11.54
CA ILE A 57 3.20 -10.39 -12.66
C ILE A 57 2.55 -11.76 -12.86
N THR A 58 2.22 -12.41 -11.75
CA THR A 58 1.41 -13.64 -11.68
C THR A 58 0.40 -13.49 -10.54
N PRO A 59 -0.56 -14.41 -10.34
CA PRO A 59 -1.50 -14.33 -9.22
C PRO A 59 -0.86 -14.30 -7.83
N THR A 60 0.42 -14.71 -7.70
CA THR A 60 1.13 -14.83 -6.41
C THR A 60 2.45 -14.07 -6.35
N ARG A 61 2.87 -13.42 -7.45
CA ARG A 61 4.12 -12.65 -7.51
C ARG A 61 3.90 -11.23 -8.00
N THR A 62 4.60 -10.30 -7.37
CA THR A 62 4.50 -8.87 -7.68
C THR A 62 5.87 -8.27 -7.94
N ALA A 63 5.95 -7.35 -8.91
CA ALA A 63 7.05 -6.40 -9.02
C ALA A 63 6.84 -5.30 -7.98
N LYS A 64 7.85 -5.09 -7.13
CA LYS A 64 7.73 -4.20 -5.96
C LYS A 64 8.44 -2.89 -6.19
N GLY A 65 7.82 -1.82 -5.73
CA GLY A 65 8.43 -0.49 -5.79
C GLY A 65 7.88 0.43 -4.72
N GLU A 66 8.55 1.57 -4.61
CA GLU A 66 8.21 2.64 -3.68
C GLU A 66 8.25 3.99 -4.37
N VAL A 67 7.33 4.88 -3.99
CA VAL A 67 7.33 6.29 -4.41
C VAL A 67 7.32 7.16 -3.17
N ALA A 68 8.31 8.05 -3.05
CA ALA A 68 8.33 9.05 -1.98
C ALA A 68 7.27 10.14 -2.20
N LEU A 69 6.70 10.62 -1.10
CA LEU A 69 5.74 11.71 -1.08
C LEU A 69 6.35 12.96 -0.40
N PRO A 70 5.94 14.17 -0.82
CA PRO A 70 5.11 14.44 -1.99
C PRO A 70 5.88 14.25 -3.30
N VAL A 71 5.18 13.85 -4.37
CA VAL A 71 5.76 13.81 -5.72
C VAL A 71 5.80 15.23 -6.26
N ALA A 72 6.98 15.87 -6.23
CA ALA A 72 7.18 17.25 -6.66
C ALA A 72 7.43 17.39 -8.17
N THR A 73 7.93 16.33 -8.82
CA THR A 73 8.26 16.30 -10.25
C THR A 73 7.71 15.03 -10.89
N PRO A 74 7.40 15.03 -12.19
CA PRO A 74 7.06 13.81 -12.91
C PRO A 74 8.10 12.71 -12.68
N LEU A 75 7.63 11.51 -12.39
CA LEU A 75 8.49 10.36 -12.14
C LEU A 75 8.87 9.70 -13.47
N LEU A 76 10.11 9.23 -13.55
CA LEU A 76 10.50 8.27 -14.59
C LEU A 76 9.77 6.94 -14.40
N PRO A 77 9.53 6.16 -15.46
CA PRO A 77 8.85 4.87 -15.35
C PRO A 77 9.49 3.89 -14.35
N ASP A 78 10.81 3.98 -14.13
CA ASP A 78 11.59 3.11 -13.26
C ASP A 78 11.91 3.73 -11.88
N ALA A 79 11.49 4.97 -11.62
CA ALA A 79 11.70 5.63 -10.33
C ALA A 79 11.17 4.82 -9.13
N PRO A 80 9.95 4.24 -9.19
CA PRO A 80 9.51 3.13 -8.34
C PRO A 80 10.55 2.11 -7.88
N PHE A 81 11.29 1.57 -8.84
CA PHE A 81 12.12 0.39 -8.68
C PHE A 81 13.54 0.78 -8.24
N THR A 82 14.04 1.89 -8.77
CA THR A 82 15.33 2.47 -8.37
C THR A 82 15.38 2.77 -6.88
N ARG A 83 14.26 3.19 -6.28
CA ARG A 83 14.19 3.50 -4.85
C ARG A 83 14.43 2.28 -3.96
N VAL A 84 13.94 1.12 -4.37
CA VAL A 84 14.02 -0.12 -3.57
C VAL A 84 15.27 -0.92 -3.89
N ASP A 85 15.95 -0.64 -5.00
CA ASP A 85 17.22 -1.28 -5.36
C ASP A 85 18.33 -0.96 -4.34
N ARG A 86 18.97 -2.02 -3.82
CA ARG A 86 20.11 -1.93 -2.89
C ARG A 86 21.44 -2.23 -3.57
N GLY A 87 21.43 -2.42 -4.89
CA GLY A 87 22.55 -2.92 -5.67
C GLY A 87 22.81 -4.41 -5.43
N ASN A 88 23.79 -4.97 -6.15
CA ASN A 88 24.21 -6.37 -6.02
C ASN A 88 23.08 -7.40 -6.24
N GLY A 89 22.08 -7.05 -7.05
CA GLY A 89 20.94 -7.92 -7.36
C GLY A 89 20.01 -8.17 -6.17
N ARG A 90 19.86 -7.19 -5.27
CA ARG A 90 18.93 -7.25 -4.13
C ARG A 90 18.12 -5.97 -4.02
N SER A 91 16.92 -6.08 -3.48
CA SER A 91 16.10 -4.92 -3.09
C SER A 91 15.86 -4.87 -1.58
N ALA A 92 15.36 -3.73 -1.09
CA ALA A 92 14.87 -3.58 0.26
C ALA A 92 13.68 -4.51 0.55
N CYS A 93 12.90 -4.85 -0.48
CA CYS A 93 11.68 -5.65 -0.36
C CYS A 93 11.98 -7.12 -0.06
N GLY A 94 13.12 -7.64 -0.52
CA GLY A 94 13.56 -9.03 -0.28
C GLY A 94 13.78 -9.37 1.19
N MET A 95 13.88 -8.37 2.08
CA MET A 95 13.91 -8.58 3.53
C MET A 95 12.59 -9.14 4.08
N CYS A 96 11.47 -8.70 3.50
CA CYS A 96 10.14 -9.15 3.92
C CYS A 96 9.57 -10.19 2.95
N HIS A 97 9.92 -10.11 1.67
CA HIS A 97 9.32 -10.94 0.64
C HIS A 97 10.28 -12.01 0.11
N ARG A 98 9.85 -13.27 0.23
CA ARG A 98 10.64 -14.44 -0.20
C ARG A 98 10.63 -14.61 -1.72
N GLY A 99 11.65 -15.31 -2.24
CA GLY A 99 11.78 -15.64 -3.65
C GLY A 99 11.97 -14.40 -4.54
N GLU A 100 12.77 -13.44 -4.08
CA GLU A 100 13.10 -12.24 -4.84
C GLU A 100 14.04 -12.56 -6.01
N GLU A 101 13.68 -12.09 -7.20
CA GLU A 101 14.46 -12.23 -8.43
C GLU A 101 14.35 -10.92 -9.23
N PRO A 102 15.38 -10.53 -10.01
CA PRO A 102 15.29 -9.40 -10.92
C PRO A 102 14.18 -9.61 -11.97
N HIS A 103 13.44 -8.54 -12.30
CA HIS A 103 12.50 -8.56 -13.40
C HIS A 103 13.26 -8.67 -14.74
N PRO A 104 12.82 -9.52 -15.69
CA PRO A 104 13.60 -9.81 -16.91
C PRO A 104 13.72 -8.61 -17.86
N SER A 105 12.81 -7.64 -17.80
CA SER A 105 12.71 -6.54 -18.78
C SER A 105 12.54 -5.14 -18.20
N ILE A 106 12.47 -5.00 -16.86
CA ILE A 106 12.27 -3.69 -16.23
C ILE A 106 13.49 -3.46 -15.35
N ALA A 107 14.27 -2.43 -15.67
CA ALA A 107 15.47 -2.08 -14.92
C ALA A 107 15.14 -1.81 -13.45
N HIS A 108 16.02 -2.25 -12.56
CA HIS A 108 15.90 -2.10 -11.10
C HIS A 108 14.69 -2.79 -10.44
N ALA A 109 13.77 -3.36 -11.22
CA ALA A 109 12.59 -4.02 -10.67
C ALA A 109 12.92 -5.41 -10.17
N PHE A 110 12.34 -5.75 -9.03
CA PHE A 110 12.45 -7.07 -8.42
C PHE A 110 11.06 -7.67 -8.23
N VAL A 111 10.94 -8.95 -8.55
CA VAL A 111 9.72 -9.74 -8.44
C VAL A 111 9.88 -10.72 -7.28
N SER A 112 8.93 -10.72 -6.36
CA SER A 112 8.93 -11.63 -5.22
C SER A 112 7.51 -12.06 -4.86
N ALA A 113 7.39 -12.97 -3.89
CA ALA A 113 6.08 -13.40 -3.39
C ALA A 113 5.24 -12.21 -2.89
N ALA A 114 3.96 -12.21 -3.24
CA ALA A 114 2.98 -11.31 -2.67
C ALA A 114 2.44 -11.89 -1.36
N PHE A 115 2.17 -11.02 -0.39
CA PHE A 115 1.57 -11.39 0.88
C PHE A 115 0.31 -10.56 1.14
N LYS A 116 -0.71 -11.20 1.69
CA LYS A 116 -1.90 -10.54 2.24
C LYS A 116 -1.80 -10.43 3.76
N PRO A 117 -2.49 -9.46 4.38
CA PRO A 117 -2.57 -9.37 5.83
C PRO A 117 -3.18 -10.62 6.46
N ASP A 118 -2.81 -10.88 7.72
CA ASP A 118 -3.50 -11.89 8.53
C ASP A 118 -4.90 -11.42 8.89
N ARG A 119 -5.89 -12.32 8.79
CA ARG A 119 -7.30 -12.01 9.07
C ARG A 119 -7.53 -11.51 10.50
N GLY A 120 -6.74 -11.95 11.47
CA GLY A 120 -6.80 -11.50 12.86
C GLY A 120 -6.31 -10.06 13.05
N THR A 121 -5.66 -9.46 12.05
CA THR A 121 -5.18 -8.07 12.07
C THR A 121 -5.98 -7.15 11.17
N GLU A 122 -6.96 -7.66 10.42
CA GLU A 122 -7.75 -6.85 9.50
C GLU A 122 -8.61 -5.82 10.26
N VAL A 123 -8.65 -4.60 9.73
CA VAL A 123 -9.51 -3.53 10.23
C VAL A 123 -10.75 -3.45 9.34
N PRO A 124 -11.96 -3.64 9.91
CA PRO A 124 -13.20 -3.56 9.15
C PRO A 124 -13.39 -2.18 8.49
N LEU A 125 -13.97 -2.17 7.28
CA LEU A 125 -14.28 -0.93 6.56
C LEU A 125 -15.14 0.05 7.38
N GLY A 126 -16.06 -0.48 8.21
CA GLY A 126 -16.88 0.33 9.10
C GLY A 126 -16.07 1.15 10.10
N ASP A 127 -14.94 0.63 10.57
CA ASP A 127 -14.07 1.36 11.50
C ASP A 127 -13.21 2.41 10.80
N LEU A 128 -12.81 2.15 9.54
CA LEU A 128 -12.19 3.17 8.70
C LEU A 128 -13.12 4.36 8.44
N ARG A 129 -14.42 4.08 8.21
CA ARG A 129 -15.44 5.12 8.05
C ARG A 129 -15.60 5.94 9.33
N LYS A 130 -15.67 5.30 10.50
CA LYS A 130 -15.71 6.02 11.79
C LYS A 130 -14.48 6.90 11.99
N ALA A 131 -13.30 6.46 11.56
CA ALA A 131 -12.07 7.25 11.64
C ALA A 131 -12.14 8.50 10.74
N HIS A 132 -12.70 8.36 9.53
CA HIS A 132 -12.99 9.49 8.64
C HIS A 132 -14.07 10.42 9.21
N ASP A 133 -15.18 9.90 9.71
CA ASP A 133 -16.24 10.70 10.33
C ASP A 133 -15.71 11.52 11.51
N ALA A 134 -14.76 10.96 12.28
CA ALA A 134 -14.07 11.69 13.33
C ALA A 134 -13.22 12.84 12.79
N CYS A 135 -12.46 12.63 11.72
CA CYS A 135 -11.71 13.69 11.05
C CYS A 135 -12.62 14.85 10.60
N VAL A 136 -13.77 14.52 9.99
CA VAL A 136 -14.77 15.50 9.54
C VAL A 136 -15.34 16.28 10.73
N ARG A 137 -15.82 15.58 11.75
CA ARG A 137 -16.45 16.19 12.94
C ARG A 137 -15.49 17.12 13.67
N ASP A 138 -14.24 16.71 13.81
CA ASP A 138 -13.24 17.42 14.60
C ASP A 138 -12.49 18.50 13.78
N ALA A 139 -12.80 18.61 12.47
CA ALA A 139 -12.11 19.49 11.51
C ALA A 139 -10.57 19.32 11.55
N ASP A 140 -10.12 18.08 11.71
CA ASP A 140 -8.70 17.73 11.90
C ASP A 140 -7.94 17.84 10.57
N ALA A 141 -7.02 18.80 10.50
CA ALA A 141 -6.20 19.08 9.32
C ALA A 141 -4.86 18.31 9.30
N SER A 142 -4.69 17.28 10.13
CA SER A 142 -3.49 16.45 10.16
C SER A 142 -3.30 15.63 8.88
N ASP A 143 -2.05 15.27 8.57
CA ASP A 143 -1.70 14.35 7.46
C ASP A 143 -2.51 13.04 7.52
N ARG A 144 -2.79 12.55 8.74
CA ARG A 144 -3.62 11.37 8.99
C ARG A 144 -5.02 11.55 8.41
N CYS A 145 -5.66 12.65 8.77
CA CYS A 145 -7.00 12.95 8.29
C CYS A 145 -7.02 13.33 6.81
N ALA A 146 -5.96 13.97 6.30
CA ALA A 146 -5.82 14.23 4.88
C ALA A 146 -5.86 12.93 4.05
N LEU A 147 -5.24 11.84 4.52
CA LEU A 147 -5.36 10.53 3.85
C LEU A 147 -6.79 9.98 3.91
N PHE A 148 -7.46 10.05 5.06
CA PHE A 148 -8.86 9.59 5.17
C PHE A 148 -9.80 10.38 4.25
N HIS A 149 -9.65 11.71 4.17
CA HIS A 149 -10.37 12.54 3.21
C HIS A 149 -10.08 12.11 1.76
N ALA A 150 -8.80 11.89 1.41
CA ALA A 150 -8.42 11.39 0.08
C ALA A 150 -9.06 10.05 -0.29
N VAL A 151 -9.29 9.18 0.70
CA VAL A 151 -9.92 7.87 0.50
C VAL A 151 -11.44 7.98 0.37
N PHE A 152 -12.11 8.71 1.26
CA PHE A 152 -13.57 8.62 1.43
C PHE A 152 -14.38 9.75 0.77
N ASP A 153 -13.80 10.93 0.49
CA ASP A 153 -14.57 12.09 0.02
C ASP A 153 -14.89 12.07 -1.49
N PHE A 154 -14.32 11.11 -2.24
CA PHE A 154 -14.37 11.07 -3.70
C PHE A 154 -15.20 9.91 -4.28
N GLY A 155 -16.15 9.39 -3.49
CA GLY A 155 -17.10 8.37 -3.92
C GLY A 155 -17.00 7.07 -3.12
N GLU A 156 -17.65 6.03 -3.63
CA GLU A 156 -17.82 4.78 -2.90
C GLU A 156 -16.49 4.08 -2.58
N VAL A 157 -16.40 3.55 -1.36
CA VAL A 157 -15.33 2.69 -0.88
C VAL A 157 -15.95 1.37 -0.44
N VAL A 158 -15.41 0.26 -0.93
CA VAL A 158 -15.91 -1.09 -0.62
C VAL A 158 -14.81 -1.92 0.02
N ALA A 159 -15.22 -2.95 0.79
CA ALA A 159 -14.27 -3.89 1.35
C ALA A 159 -13.67 -4.71 0.20
N GLY A 160 -12.35 -4.73 0.12
CA GLY A 160 -11.61 -5.55 -0.83
C GLY A 160 -11.31 -6.94 -0.28
N THR A 161 -10.82 -7.81 -1.14
CA THR A 161 -10.17 -9.07 -0.75
C THR A 161 -8.98 -9.33 -1.65
N PHE A 162 -7.89 -9.84 -1.07
CA PHE A 162 -6.83 -10.46 -1.85
C PHE A 162 -7.31 -11.80 -2.40
N GLY A 163 -6.65 -12.29 -3.47
CA GLY A 163 -6.90 -13.63 -3.99
C GLY A 163 -6.63 -14.72 -2.94
N GLU A 164 -7.35 -15.83 -3.05
CA GLU A 164 -7.22 -16.93 -2.08
C GLU A 164 -5.80 -17.51 -2.05
N ASP A 165 -5.17 -17.62 -3.22
CA ASP A 165 -3.81 -18.14 -3.41
C ASP A 165 -2.69 -17.21 -2.91
N VAL A 166 -3.02 -15.95 -2.57
CA VAL A 166 -2.04 -15.03 -1.99
C VAL A 166 -1.77 -15.45 -0.55
N GLU A 167 -0.50 -15.73 -0.24
CA GLU A 167 -0.08 -16.21 1.08
C GLU A 167 -0.26 -15.14 2.16
N THR A 168 -0.53 -15.55 3.39
CA THR A 168 -0.49 -14.64 4.54
C THR A 168 0.96 -14.39 4.96
N PHE A 169 1.25 -13.16 5.40
CA PHE A 169 2.53 -12.87 6.03
C PHE A 169 2.62 -13.55 7.41
N ASN A 170 3.52 -14.53 7.56
CA ASN A 170 3.74 -15.28 8.81
C ASN A 170 5.11 -14.97 9.42
#